data_AF-A0A7H8K1D0-F1
#
_entry.id   AF-A0A7H8K1D0-F1
#
_cell.length_a   1.000
_cell.length_b   1.000
_cell.length_c   1.000
_cell.angle_alpha   90.00
_cell.angle_beta   90.00
_cell.angle_gamma   90.00
#
_symmetry.space_group_name_H-M   'P 1'
#
loop_
_entity.id
_entity.type
_entity.pdbx_description
1 polymer ?
#
loop_
_entity_poly.entity_id
_entity_poly.type
_entity_poly.pdbx_seq_one_letter_code
_entity_poly.pdbx_strand_id
1 'polypeptide(L)'
;MRGRRRSPGVWLATAAVLAAGASAVPFVMADAQATGARNCLNGTLSYEHHDAEAGPEKPVVALPARRANWELWGATSPDGKPEKLATGLTDAKDGTFAACHDGSLHQASVRFRSSSAELWRVVKNWDDESEYTFDSERVEEVSGEQDLGTVQVPEEMARAFSVVDTLNILYDKRGTDSPCFTRHQGEGECETLTVAWGRDNEEGGYWDHPSNSDDESHGTDFVLLNADMPDSRHLVLHEAGHWFQWQLHGKWWPEVTGCNPHYFERESSPTCAWTEGFADAVAAHTLGDYRWVYENGDSFDFTNDETTEGWDKGDSVQARVSTSLLDLWAEDGPDGGDWDATLQLMTEQRSSTFEEYFTEGRPTVPLPVDGDAKKIINKHTIDY
;
A
#
# COMPACT_ATOMS: atom_id res chain seq x y z
N MET A 1 51.09 56.30 -18.82
CA MET A 1 50.96 57.70 -18.37
C MET A 1 49.52 57.94 -17.94
N ARG A 2 49.31 58.43 -16.71
CA ARG A 2 48.10 59.07 -16.11
C ARG A 2 46.74 58.33 -16.35
N GLY A 3 46.06 57.74 -15.38
CA GLY A 3 45.92 58.06 -13.95
C GLY A 3 44.70 58.96 -13.72
N ARG A 4 43.58 58.41 -13.22
CA ARG A 4 42.65 59.10 -12.30
C ARG A 4 41.72 58.13 -11.57
N ARG A 5 41.79 58.23 -10.24
CA ARG A 5 40.95 57.62 -9.21
C ARG A 5 39.56 58.25 -9.17
N ARG A 6 38.55 57.51 -8.72
CA ARG A 6 37.56 57.96 -7.70
C ARG A 6 36.90 56.75 -7.01
N SER A 7 36.62 56.96 -5.74
CA SER A 7 36.43 56.02 -4.62
C SER A 7 35.00 55.43 -4.52
N PRO A 8 34.76 54.47 -3.59
CA PRO A 8 33.56 53.63 -3.56
C PRO A 8 32.39 54.30 -2.82
N GLY A 9 31.17 54.01 -3.28
CA GLY A 9 29.92 54.40 -2.63
C GLY A 9 29.60 53.48 -1.46
N VAL A 10 29.56 54.09 -0.27
CA VAL A 10 29.06 53.52 0.99
C VAL A 10 27.56 53.30 0.87
N TRP A 11 27.09 52.05 1.07
CA TRP A 11 25.69 51.77 1.35
C TRP A 11 25.51 51.61 2.86
N LEU A 12 24.72 52.51 3.44
CA LEU A 12 24.28 52.50 4.83
C LEU A 12 23.26 51.38 5.04
N ALA A 13 23.56 50.48 5.97
CA ALA A 13 22.60 49.54 6.53
C ALA A 13 21.73 50.27 7.56
N THR A 14 20.43 50.34 7.31
CA THR A 14 19.45 50.83 8.29
C THR A 14 18.93 49.65 9.09
N ALA A 15 19.43 49.51 10.33
CA ALA A 15 18.87 48.60 11.31
C ALA A 15 17.57 49.20 11.88
N ALA A 16 16.44 48.57 11.57
CA ALA A 16 15.16 48.88 12.23
C ALA A 16 15.07 48.08 13.53
N VAL A 17 15.17 48.78 14.65
CA VAL A 17 14.88 48.27 16.00
C VAL A 17 13.36 48.22 16.15
N LEU A 18 12.78 47.02 16.13
CA LEU A 18 11.40 46.79 16.55
C LEU A 18 11.40 46.55 18.07
N ALA A 19 10.83 47.50 18.81
CA ALA A 19 10.59 47.42 20.23
C ALA A 19 9.50 46.38 20.51
N ALA A 20 9.85 45.36 21.30
CA ALA A 20 8.92 44.39 21.86
C ALA A 20 8.01 45.08 22.90
N GLY A 21 6.74 45.27 22.56
CA GLY A 21 5.69 45.58 23.52
C GLY A 21 5.22 44.30 24.17
N ALA A 22 5.61 44.09 25.44
CA ALA A 22 5.10 43.00 26.25
C ALA A 22 3.67 43.33 26.73
N SER A 23 2.68 42.88 25.97
CA SER A 23 1.30 42.77 26.46
C SER A 23 1.21 41.54 27.36
N ALA A 24 1.09 41.77 28.68
CA ALA A 24 0.81 40.71 29.64
C ALA A 24 -0.61 40.17 29.38
N VAL A 25 -0.67 39.05 28.67
CA VAL A 25 -1.88 38.22 28.62
C VAL A 25 -2.01 37.58 30.01
N PRO A 26 -3.16 37.69 30.69
CA PRO A 26 -3.37 36.92 31.91
C PRO A 26 -3.30 35.45 31.54
N PHE A 27 -2.26 34.76 32.01
CA PHE A 27 -2.27 33.31 32.11
C PHE A 27 -3.45 32.95 33.00
N VAL A 28 -4.57 32.55 32.39
CA VAL A 28 -5.51 31.69 33.06
C VAL A 28 -4.69 30.43 33.37
N MET A 29 -4.35 30.23 34.64
CA MET A 29 -3.90 28.92 35.08
C MET A 29 -5.04 27.98 34.74
N ALA A 30 -4.82 27.13 33.73
CA ALA A 30 -5.68 25.99 33.52
C ALA A 30 -5.75 25.27 34.87
N ASP A 31 -6.97 25.13 35.40
CA ASP A 31 -7.21 24.21 36.50
C ASP A 31 -6.53 22.90 36.13
N ALA A 32 -5.65 22.41 37.01
CA ALA A 32 -5.18 21.05 36.94
C ALA A 32 -6.42 20.16 37.10
N GLN A 33 -7.06 19.81 35.99
CA GLN A 33 -7.97 18.67 35.94
C GLN A 33 -7.17 17.53 36.55
N ALA A 34 -7.72 16.91 37.60
CA ALA A 34 -7.20 15.68 38.11
C ALA A 34 -7.10 14.72 36.92
N THR A 35 -5.87 14.49 36.44
CA THR A 35 -5.61 13.47 35.43
C THR A 35 -6.06 12.17 36.06
N GLY A 36 -7.23 11.68 35.65
CA GLY A 36 -7.69 10.35 36.04
C GLY A 36 -6.57 9.35 35.78
N ALA A 37 -6.53 8.26 36.54
CA ALA A 37 -5.60 7.18 36.24
C ALA A 37 -5.82 6.75 34.77
N ARG A 38 -4.77 6.82 33.96
CA ARG A 38 -4.78 6.30 32.59
C ARG A 38 -4.65 4.78 32.68
N ASN A 39 -5.64 4.09 32.13
CA ASN A 39 -5.71 2.64 32.14
C ASN A 39 -5.56 2.13 30.71
N CYS A 40 -4.66 1.18 30.48
CA CYS A 40 -4.30 0.69 29.15
C CYS A 40 -4.32 -0.84 29.09
N LEU A 41 -4.87 -1.37 27.99
CA LEU A 41 -4.60 -2.72 27.54
C LEU A 41 -3.55 -2.68 26.44
N ASN A 42 -2.40 -3.32 26.69
CA ASN A 42 -1.28 -3.37 25.76
C ASN A 42 -1.08 -4.81 25.26
N GLY A 43 -0.35 -4.97 24.16
CA GLY A 43 0.03 -6.29 23.67
C GLY A 43 0.58 -6.24 22.25
N THR A 44 0.66 -7.40 21.60
CA THR A 44 1.00 -7.55 20.18
C THR A 44 -0.10 -8.33 19.48
N LEU A 45 -0.56 -7.86 18.33
CA LEU A 45 -1.45 -8.62 17.46
C LEU A 45 -0.62 -9.43 16.45
N SER A 46 -0.90 -10.72 16.36
CA SER A 46 -0.29 -11.60 15.35
C SER A 46 -1.32 -12.50 14.68
N TYR A 47 -0.99 -12.99 13.49
CA TYR A 47 -1.76 -13.97 12.76
C TYR A 47 -0.85 -15.10 12.29
N GLU A 48 -1.44 -16.28 12.09
CA GLU A 48 -0.77 -17.42 11.47
C GLU A 48 -1.32 -17.62 10.06
N HIS A 49 -0.44 -17.79 9.06
CA HIS A 49 -0.86 -18.08 7.70
C HIS A 49 0.04 -19.11 7.03
N HIS A 50 -0.48 -19.76 6.01
CA HIS A 50 0.30 -20.59 5.10
C HIS A 50 1.10 -19.68 4.16
N ASP A 51 2.42 -19.81 4.17
CA ASP A 51 3.33 -18.93 3.43
C ASP A 51 3.68 -19.52 2.05
N ALA A 52 3.03 -19.05 0.99
CA ALA A 52 3.34 -19.50 -0.38
C ALA A 52 4.72 -19.02 -0.85
N GLU A 53 5.22 -17.89 -0.35
CA GLU A 53 6.55 -17.39 -0.73
C GLU A 53 7.68 -18.32 -0.29
N ALA A 54 7.43 -19.16 0.74
CA ALA A 54 8.33 -20.19 1.23
C ALA A 54 8.31 -21.50 0.40
N GLY A 55 7.45 -21.59 -0.62
CA GLY A 55 7.40 -22.69 -1.58
C GLY A 55 6.18 -23.62 -1.39
N PRO A 56 6.07 -24.71 -2.19
CA PRO A 56 4.85 -25.52 -2.29
C PRO A 56 4.38 -26.22 -1.02
N GLU A 57 5.27 -26.37 -0.03
CA GLU A 57 4.92 -26.93 1.29
C GLU A 57 4.09 -25.95 2.14
N LYS A 58 4.07 -24.66 1.78
CA LYS A 58 3.32 -23.57 2.43
C LYS A 58 3.32 -23.66 3.96
N PRO A 59 4.50 -23.62 4.62
CA PRO A 59 4.59 -23.75 6.07
C PRO A 59 3.73 -22.69 6.76
N VAL A 60 3.13 -23.05 7.89
CA VAL A 60 2.43 -22.08 8.73
C VAL A 60 3.46 -21.22 9.44
N VAL A 61 3.37 -19.90 9.23
CA VAL A 61 4.23 -18.89 9.86
C VAL A 61 3.39 -17.93 10.69
N ALA A 62 3.94 -17.47 11.81
CA ALA A 62 3.33 -16.44 12.63
C ALA A 62 3.97 -15.08 12.31
N LEU A 63 3.14 -14.08 11.99
CA LEU A 63 3.58 -12.73 11.65
C LEU A 63 2.81 -11.69 12.46
N PRO A 64 3.42 -10.52 12.74
CA PRO A 64 2.70 -9.41 13.33
C PRO A 64 1.65 -8.87 12.35
N ALA A 65 0.46 -8.54 12.82
CA ALA A 65 -0.51 -7.79 12.03
C ALA A 65 -0.20 -6.30 12.15
N ARG A 66 0.54 -5.73 11.18
CA ARG A 66 0.99 -4.33 11.21
C ARG A 66 -0.11 -3.39 10.74
N ARG A 67 -0.21 -2.23 11.38
CA ARG A 67 -1.21 -1.18 11.10
C ARG A 67 -2.66 -1.67 11.02
N ALA A 68 -3.00 -2.75 11.73
CA ALA A 68 -4.37 -3.19 11.85
C ALA A 68 -5.14 -2.24 12.79
N ASN A 69 -6.37 -1.92 12.41
CA ASN A 69 -7.27 -1.12 13.24
C ASN A 69 -7.62 -1.87 14.54
N TRP A 70 -7.55 -1.16 15.66
CA TRP A 70 -8.07 -1.61 16.95
C TRP A 70 -9.05 -0.59 17.55
N GLU A 71 -9.98 -1.09 18.36
CA GLU A 71 -10.91 -0.30 19.15
C GLU A 71 -10.88 -0.79 20.61
N LEU A 72 -10.71 0.13 21.57
CA LEU A 72 -10.91 -0.18 22.98
C LEU A 72 -12.40 -0.14 23.29
N TRP A 73 -12.96 -1.27 23.72
CA TRP A 73 -14.33 -1.37 24.19
C TRP A 73 -14.34 -1.61 25.69
N GLY A 74 -15.14 -0.86 26.46
CA GLY A 74 -15.17 -1.02 27.91
C GLY A 74 -16.32 -0.30 28.60
N ALA A 75 -16.55 -0.62 29.86
CA ALA A 75 -17.53 0.07 30.71
C ALA A 75 -16.84 0.85 31.83
N THR A 76 -17.22 2.11 31.99
CA THR A 76 -16.62 3.04 32.95
C THR A 76 -17.29 3.04 34.32
N SER A 77 -18.34 2.23 34.50
CA SER A 77 -19.04 1.98 35.77
C SER A 77 -19.42 0.50 35.91
N PRO A 78 -19.67 -0.01 37.14
CA PRO A 78 -19.96 -1.44 37.36
C PRO A 78 -21.21 -1.95 36.63
N ASP A 79 -22.25 -1.11 36.54
CA ASP A 79 -23.51 -1.43 35.84
C ASP A 79 -23.54 -0.86 34.41
N GLY A 80 -22.42 -0.28 33.95
CA GLY A 80 -22.30 0.31 32.63
C GLY A 80 -22.28 -0.74 31.53
N LYS A 81 -22.82 -0.39 30.36
CA LYS A 81 -22.66 -1.21 29.16
C LYS A 81 -21.30 -0.92 28.51
N PRO A 82 -20.62 -1.91 27.93
CA PRO A 82 -19.45 -1.65 27.11
C PRO A 82 -19.77 -0.67 25.97
N GLU A 83 -18.93 0.33 25.81
CA GLU A 83 -18.94 1.29 24.71
C GLU A 83 -17.54 1.43 24.12
N LYS A 84 -17.44 1.97 22.91
CA LYS A 84 -16.15 2.28 22.30
C LYS A 84 -15.53 3.51 22.97
N LEU A 85 -14.33 3.34 23.51
CA LEU A 85 -13.63 4.36 24.32
C LEU A 85 -12.44 4.98 23.59
N ALA A 86 -11.77 4.22 22.73
CA ALA A 86 -10.62 4.68 21.96
C ALA A 86 -10.46 3.84 20.69
N THR A 87 -9.67 4.34 19.74
CA THR A 87 -9.28 3.64 18.51
C THR A 87 -7.81 3.92 18.20
N GLY A 88 -7.20 3.06 17.40
CA GLY A 88 -5.87 3.30 16.85
C GLY A 88 -5.44 2.20 15.91
N LEU A 89 -4.14 2.18 15.61
CA LEU A 89 -3.50 1.16 14.78
C LEU A 89 -2.50 0.37 15.62
N THR A 90 -2.31 -0.89 15.28
CA THR A 90 -1.13 -1.63 15.72
C THR A 90 0.12 -1.01 15.08
N ASP A 91 1.28 -1.18 15.72
CA ASP A 91 2.53 -0.60 15.28
C ASP A 91 2.92 -1.11 13.88
N ALA A 92 3.56 -0.22 13.11
CA ALA A 92 3.93 -0.47 11.73
C ALA A 92 5.05 -1.50 11.57
N LYS A 93 5.77 -1.87 12.64
CA LYS A 93 6.91 -2.79 12.58
C LYS A 93 6.61 -4.14 13.21
N ASP A 94 5.98 -4.14 14.37
CA ASP A 94 5.88 -5.35 15.20
C ASP A 94 4.47 -5.69 15.66
N GLY A 95 3.45 -4.95 15.21
CA GLY A 95 2.05 -5.22 15.57
C GLY A 95 1.71 -4.92 17.03
N THR A 96 2.59 -4.24 17.78
CA THR A 96 2.29 -3.82 19.15
C THR A 96 1.15 -2.81 19.21
N PHE A 97 0.36 -2.80 20.28
CA PHE A 97 -0.70 -1.81 20.49
C PHE A 97 -0.76 -1.37 21.96
N ALA A 98 -1.31 -0.17 22.18
CA ALA A 98 -1.57 0.39 23.49
C ALA A 98 -2.95 1.09 23.49
N ALA A 99 -3.97 0.35 23.92
CA ALA A 99 -5.35 0.79 23.93
C ALA A 99 -5.70 1.41 25.30
N CYS A 100 -5.67 2.74 25.38
CA CYS A 100 -5.78 3.48 26.63
C CYS A 100 -7.07 4.29 26.77
N HIS A 101 -7.53 4.46 28.01
CA HIS A 101 -8.59 5.37 28.40
C HIS A 101 -8.21 6.13 29.68
N ASP A 102 -8.55 7.41 29.75
CA ASP A 102 -8.38 8.23 30.96
C ASP A 102 -9.62 8.10 31.85
N GLY A 103 -9.51 7.45 32.99
CA GLY A 103 -10.63 7.20 33.91
C GLY A 103 -10.84 5.73 34.23
N SER A 104 -11.81 5.42 35.11
CA SER A 104 -12.07 4.06 35.57
C SER A 104 -12.54 3.14 34.43
N LEU A 105 -11.99 1.92 34.39
CA LEU A 105 -12.40 0.85 33.49
C LEU A 105 -12.77 -0.38 34.32
N HIS A 106 -14.07 -0.65 34.46
CA HIS A 106 -14.54 -1.84 35.18
C HIS A 106 -14.45 -3.12 34.35
N GLN A 107 -14.54 -2.98 33.03
CA GLN A 107 -14.34 -4.05 32.09
C GLN A 107 -13.79 -3.45 30.79
N ALA A 108 -12.87 -4.14 30.13
CA ALA A 108 -12.43 -3.75 28.79
C ALA A 108 -11.98 -4.96 27.94
N SER A 109 -12.04 -4.78 26.63
CA SER A 109 -11.45 -5.66 25.61
C SER A 109 -10.99 -4.80 24.43
N VAL A 110 -10.09 -5.35 23.62
CA VAL A 110 -9.63 -4.71 22.38
C VAL A 110 -10.26 -5.45 21.20
N ARG A 111 -11.04 -4.74 20.39
CA ARG A 111 -11.58 -5.24 19.13
C ARG A 111 -10.60 -4.96 18.01
N PHE A 112 -10.23 -5.97 17.23
CA PHE A 112 -9.42 -5.80 16.03
C PHE A 112 -10.29 -5.92 14.78
N ARG A 113 -9.90 -5.21 13.72
CA ARG A 113 -10.62 -5.18 12.44
C ARG A 113 -9.67 -5.47 11.30
N SER A 114 -10.13 -6.16 10.26
CA SER A 114 -9.36 -6.41 9.03
C SER A 114 -9.32 -5.16 8.13
N SER A 115 -8.82 -4.05 8.67
CA SER A 115 -8.69 -2.77 7.98
C SER A 115 -7.55 -1.95 8.58
N SER A 116 -7.08 -0.95 7.83
CA SER A 116 -6.01 -0.05 8.24
C SER A 116 -6.36 1.39 7.84
N ALA A 117 -6.44 2.27 8.84
CA ALA A 117 -6.51 3.73 8.69
C ALA A 117 -7.60 4.27 7.72
N GLU A 118 -8.66 3.49 7.46
CA GLU A 118 -9.67 3.77 6.42
C GLU A 118 -9.12 3.81 4.98
N LEU A 119 -7.88 3.37 4.77
CA LEU A 119 -7.18 3.36 3.49
C LEU A 119 -7.30 2.02 2.77
N TRP A 120 -7.33 0.91 3.51
CA TRP A 120 -7.66 -0.39 2.94
C TRP A 120 -8.37 -1.29 3.95
N ARG A 121 -9.14 -2.24 3.43
CA ARG A 121 -9.91 -3.20 4.22
C ARG A 121 -10.12 -4.51 3.48
N VAL A 122 -10.35 -5.55 4.27
CA VAL A 122 -10.78 -6.86 3.79
C VAL A 122 -12.19 -7.12 4.31
N VAL A 123 -13.09 -7.47 3.41
CA VAL A 123 -14.51 -7.73 3.69
C VAL A 123 -14.87 -9.16 3.32
N LYS A 124 -15.89 -9.71 3.99
CA LYS A 124 -16.31 -11.11 3.81
C LYS A 124 -16.85 -11.41 2.41
N ASN A 125 -17.47 -10.42 1.77
CA ASN A 125 -17.93 -10.47 0.40
C ASN A 125 -18.25 -9.04 -0.09
N TRP A 126 -18.41 -8.91 -1.40
CA TRP A 126 -18.76 -7.67 -2.10
C TRP A 126 -20.19 -7.16 -1.85
N ASP A 127 -21.12 -8.00 -1.38
CA ASP A 127 -22.54 -7.65 -1.22
C ASP A 127 -22.86 -7.02 0.16
N ASP A 128 -22.24 -7.53 1.23
CA ASP A 128 -22.44 -7.12 2.63
C ASP A 128 -21.32 -6.20 3.13
N GLU A 129 -20.16 -6.22 2.46
CA GLU A 129 -18.97 -5.41 2.77
C GLU A 129 -18.54 -5.44 4.25
N SER A 130 -18.95 -6.47 4.99
CA SER A 130 -18.67 -6.56 6.41
C SER A 130 -17.22 -6.97 6.64
N GLU A 131 -16.50 -6.17 7.40
CA GLU A 131 -15.12 -6.49 7.81
C GLU A 131 -15.09 -7.71 8.74
N TYR A 132 -13.95 -8.40 8.75
CA TYR A 132 -13.63 -9.37 9.78
C TYR A 132 -13.28 -8.63 11.07
N THR A 133 -13.89 -9.05 12.18
CA THR A 133 -13.63 -8.47 13.49
C THR A 133 -13.63 -9.56 14.56
N PHE A 134 -12.80 -9.38 15.58
CA PHE A 134 -12.80 -10.21 16.78
C PHE A 134 -12.34 -9.40 17.98
N ASP A 135 -12.70 -9.86 19.18
CA ASP A 135 -12.35 -9.21 20.43
C ASP A 135 -11.27 -10.02 21.16
N SER A 136 -10.33 -9.34 21.81
CA SER A 136 -9.40 -9.95 22.77
C SER A 136 -10.13 -10.59 23.94
N GLU A 137 -9.40 -11.30 24.80
CA GLU A 137 -9.93 -11.64 26.12
C GLU A 137 -10.37 -10.35 26.84
N ARG A 138 -11.51 -10.48 27.52
CA ARG A 138 -12.09 -9.43 28.33
C ARG A 138 -11.40 -9.40 29.69
N VAL A 139 -10.97 -8.21 30.10
CA VAL A 139 -10.34 -7.97 31.41
C VAL A 139 -11.26 -7.16 32.30
N GLU A 140 -11.41 -7.59 33.56
CA GLU A 140 -12.19 -6.91 34.59
C GLU A 140 -11.29 -6.01 35.44
N GLU A 141 -11.84 -4.92 35.97
CA GLU A 141 -11.20 -3.99 36.90
C GLU A 141 -9.80 -3.55 36.43
N VAL A 142 -9.75 -3.02 35.19
CA VAL A 142 -8.52 -2.60 34.53
C VAL A 142 -7.93 -1.41 35.28
N SER A 143 -6.69 -1.56 35.73
CA SER A 143 -5.96 -0.54 36.47
C SER A 143 -4.51 -0.46 35.99
N GLY A 144 -4.05 0.77 35.74
CA GLY A 144 -2.72 1.03 35.18
C GLY A 144 -2.54 0.41 33.80
N GLU A 145 -1.35 -0.12 33.54
CA GLU A 145 -1.04 -0.86 32.32
C GLU A 145 -1.22 -2.36 32.56
N GLN A 146 -2.02 -3.01 31.71
CA GLN A 146 -2.20 -4.46 31.71
C GLN A 146 -1.82 -5.00 30.33
N ASP A 147 -0.94 -5.99 30.33
CA ASP A 147 -0.41 -6.61 29.12
C ASP A 147 -1.21 -7.89 28.80
N LEU A 148 -1.79 -7.93 27.61
CA LEU A 148 -2.51 -9.08 27.05
C LEU A 148 -1.55 -10.10 26.41
N GLY A 149 -0.25 -9.78 26.33
CA GLY A 149 0.73 -10.57 25.61
C GLY A 149 0.45 -10.57 24.11
N THR A 150 0.59 -11.73 23.48
CA THR A 150 0.28 -11.92 22.06
C THR A 150 -1.18 -12.30 21.89
N VAL A 151 -1.96 -11.42 21.28
CA VAL A 151 -3.33 -11.69 20.84
C VAL A 151 -3.27 -12.31 19.45
N GLN A 152 -3.74 -13.56 19.33
CA GLN A 152 -3.78 -14.26 18.05
C GLN A 152 -5.09 -13.98 17.30
N VAL A 153 -4.96 -13.64 16.02
CA VAL A 153 -6.09 -13.59 15.08
C VAL A 153 -6.66 -15.01 14.94
N PRO A 154 -8.00 -15.19 15.03
CA PRO A 154 -8.63 -16.49 14.80
C PRO A 154 -8.34 -17.06 13.42
N GLU A 155 -8.12 -18.37 13.34
CA GLU A 155 -7.71 -19.09 12.11
C GLU A 155 -8.66 -18.80 10.93
N GLU A 156 -9.97 -18.73 11.18
CA GLU A 156 -11.00 -18.49 10.16
C GLU A 156 -10.91 -17.12 9.48
N MET A 157 -10.15 -16.18 10.04
CA MET A 157 -9.96 -14.84 9.50
C MET A 157 -8.48 -14.44 9.38
N ALA A 158 -7.54 -15.34 9.67
CA ALA A 158 -6.12 -15.03 9.65
C ALA A 158 -5.65 -14.57 8.25
N ARG A 159 -6.20 -15.15 7.18
CA ARG A 159 -5.95 -14.69 5.79
C ARG A 159 -6.40 -13.26 5.53
N ALA A 160 -7.52 -12.83 6.10
CA ALA A 160 -7.95 -11.43 5.98
C ALA A 160 -6.92 -10.48 6.61
N PHE A 161 -6.38 -10.84 7.79
CA PHE A 161 -5.31 -10.05 8.41
C PHE A 161 -3.99 -10.15 7.66
N SER A 162 -3.69 -11.29 7.01
CA SER A 162 -2.55 -11.44 6.10
C SER A 162 -2.61 -10.48 4.92
N VAL A 163 -3.79 -10.32 4.30
CA VAL A 163 -4.00 -9.34 3.22
C VAL A 163 -3.80 -7.91 3.74
N VAL A 164 -4.40 -7.55 4.89
CA VAL A 164 -4.20 -6.23 5.51
C VAL A 164 -2.72 -5.95 5.73
N ASP A 165 -1.98 -6.93 6.26
CA ASP A 165 -0.56 -6.80 6.53
C ASP A 165 0.27 -6.66 5.23
N THR A 166 -0.05 -7.46 4.22
CA THR A 166 0.59 -7.44 2.91
C THR A 166 0.43 -6.09 2.21
N LEU A 167 -0.75 -5.48 2.28
CA LEU A 167 -1.02 -4.18 1.66
C LEU A 167 -0.22 -3.02 2.31
N ASN A 168 0.29 -3.19 3.54
CA ASN A 168 1.26 -2.23 4.09
C ASN A 168 2.51 -2.11 3.22
N ILE A 169 2.95 -3.21 2.58
CA ILE A 169 4.17 -3.25 1.77
C ILE A 169 4.02 -2.34 0.55
N LEU A 170 2.88 -2.42 -0.15
CA LEU A 170 2.56 -1.50 -1.24
C LEU A 170 2.41 -0.08 -0.73
N TYR A 171 1.67 0.11 0.36
CA TYR A 171 1.44 1.45 0.91
C TYR A 171 2.74 2.16 1.29
N ASP A 172 3.73 1.46 1.86
CA ASP A 172 5.02 2.04 2.23
C ASP A 172 5.88 2.42 1.02
N LYS A 173 5.55 1.92 -0.18
CA LYS A 173 6.25 2.19 -1.44
C LYS A 173 5.45 3.07 -2.40
N ARG A 174 4.37 3.71 -1.98
CA ARG A 174 3.47 4.47 -2.86
C ARG A 174 4.01 5.78 -3.46
N GLY A 175 5.26 6.15 -3.18
CA GLY A 175 5.95 7.31 -3.78
C GLY A 175 5.27 8.67 -3.54
N THR A 176 4.57 8.84 -2.42
CA THR A 176 3.94 10.12 -2.04
C THR A 176 3.94 10.35 -0.54
N ASP A 177 4.09 11.63 -0.15
CA ASP A 177 3.92 12.10 1.24
C ASP A 177 2.44 12.27 1.63
N SER A 178 1.52 12.18 0.66
CA SER A 178 0.08 12.16 0.94
C SER A 178 -0.29 10.96 1.83
N PRO A 179 -1.26 11.10 2.74
CA PRO A 179 -1.79 9.95 3.47
C PRO A 179 -2.50 8.94 2.55
N CYS A 180 -2.92 9.35 1.36
CA CYS A 180 -3.61 8.48 0.40
C CYS A 180 -2.64 7.62 -0.42
N PHE A 181 -3.17 6.63 -1.15
CA PHE A 181 -2.36 5.78 -2.03
C PHE A 181 -1.71 6.57 -3.16
N THR A 182 -2.39 7.57 -3.70
CA THR A 182 -1.84 8.42 -4.77
C THR A 182 -2.00 9.89 -4.45
N ARG A 183 -1.21 10.74 -5.10
CA ARG A 183 -1.34 12.21 -5.01
C ARG A 183 -2.51 12.77 -5.82
N HIS A 184 -3.22 11.94 -6.60
CA HIS A 184 -4.45 12.34 -7.27
C HIS A 184 -5.60 12.55 -6.28
N GLN A 185 -5.54 11.85 -5.14
CA GLN A 185 -6.54 11.92 -4.09
C GLN A 185 -6.20 13.08 -3.15
N GLY A 186 -7.20 13.91 -2.83
CA GLY A 186 -7.06 15.00 -1.86
C GLY A 186 -6.88 14.49 -0.44
N GLU A 187 -6.23 15.27 0.43
CA GLU A 187 -6.17 14.96 1.86
C GLU A 187 -7.58 14.86 2.45
N GLY A 188 -7.90 13.73 3.09
CA GLY A 188 -9.24 13.46 3.62
C GLY A 188 -10.26 12.95 2.59
N GLU A 189 -9.83 12.76 1.34
CA GLU A 189 -10.61 12.19 0.24
C GLU A 189 -9.93 10.90 -0.29
N CYS A 190 -9.14 10.24 0.55
CA CYS A 190 -8.48 9.00 0.19
C CYS A 190 -9.53 7.91 -0.08
N GLU A 191 -9.40 7.22 -1.21
CA GLU A 191 -10.27 6.08 -1.49
C GLU A 191 -9.73 4.83 -0.83
N THR A 192 -10.67 3.99 -0.38
CA THR A 192 -10.37 2.75 0.32
C THR A 192 -10.17 1.62 -0.68
N LEU A 193 -8.97 1.04 -0.75
CA LEU A 193 -8.75 -0.23 -1.42
C LEU A 193 -9.52 -1.33 -0.67
N THR A 194 -10.54 -1.90 -1.32
CA THR A 194 -11.37 -2.95 -0.72
C THR A 194 -11.02 -4.30 -1.35
N VAL A 195 -10.65 -5.26 -0.50
CA VAL A 195 -10.45 -6.66 -0.88
C VAL A 195 -11.64 -7.47 -0.36
N ALA A 196 -12.36 -8.16 -1.23
CA ALA A 196 -13.35 -9.14 -0.81
C ALA A 196 -12.71 -10.53 -0.80
N TRP A 197 -12.75 -11.19 0.36
CA TRP A 197 -12.29 -12.56 0.56
C TRP A 197 -13.31 -13.28 1.44
N GLY A 198 -13.66 -14.53 1.10
CA GLY A 198 -14.60 -15.32 1.92
C GLY A 198 -15.67 -16.11 1.14
N ARG A 199 -15.65 -16.07 -0.20
CA ARG A 199 -16.43 -17.00 -1.02
C ARG A 199 -15.54 -18.11 -1.58
N ASP A 200 -16.03 -19.34 -1.50
CA ASP A 200 -15.56 -20.44 -2.35
C ASP A 200 -16.17 -20.25 -3.74
N ASN A 201 -15.60 -19.38 -4.57
CA ASN A 201 -15.85 -19.39 -6.02
C ASN A 201 -14.69 -20.12 -6.72
N GLU A 202 -14.91 -20.61 -7.93
CA GLU A 202 -13.91 -21.36 -8.71
C GLU A 202 -13.07 -20.45 -9.62
N GLU A 203 -13.33 -19.13 -9.61
CA GLU A 203 -12.65 -18.17 -10.48
C GLU A 203 -11.29 -17.76 -9.91
N GLY A 204 -10.35 -17.34 -10.76
CA GLY A 204 -9.07 -16.79 -10.31
C GLY A 204 -9.26 -15.52 -9.46
N GLY A 205 -8.18 -15.06 -8.82
CA GLY A 205 -8.15 -13.72 -8.23
C GLY A 205 -8.21 -12.69 -9.34
N TYR A 206 -8.93 -11.59 -9.12
CA TYR A 206 -8.96 -10.48 -10.06
C TYR A 206 -9.37 -9.17 -9.36
N TRP A 207 -8.89 -8.05 -9.87
CA TRP A 207 -9.48 -6.75 -9.59
C TRP A 207 -10.67 -6.48 -10.52
N ASP A 208 -11.85 -6.33 -9.92
CA ASP A 208 -13.12 -6.08 -10.60
C ASP A 208 -13.32 -4.59 -10.83
N HIS A 209 -13.02 -4.10 -12.04
CA HIS A 209 -12.95 -2.68 -12.32
C HIS A 209 -14.17 -2.12 -13.05
N PRO A 210 -14.59 -0.87 -12.76
CA PRO A 210 -15.53 -0.09 -13.57
C PRO A 210 -15.06 0.04 -15.02
N SER A 211 -15.99 0.08 -15.98
CA SER A 211 -15.64 0.37 -17.39
C SER A 211 -15.12 1.81 -17.60
N ASN A 212 -15.49 2.76 -16.74
CA ASN A 212 -14.88 4.09 -16.62
C ASN A 212 -15.33 4.76 -15.30
N SER A 213 -14.74 5.92 -14.95
CA SER A 213 -15.04 6.64 -13.69
C SER A 213 -16.50 7.07 -13.50
N ASP A 214 -17.26 7.19 -14.59
CA ASP A 214 -18.67 7.64 -14.58
C ASP A 214 -19.66 6.47 -14.76
N ASP A 215 -19.16 5.24 -14.88
CA ASP A 215 -19.93 4.04 -15.20
C ASP A 215 -19.60 2.87 -14.26
N GLU A 216 -20.26 2.90 -13.09
CA GLU A 216 -20.28 1.80 -12.12
C GLU A 216 -21.18 0.62 -12.56
N SER A 217 -21.77 0.65 -13.76
CA SER A 217 -22.67 -0.44 -14.19
C SER A 217 -21.96 -1.77 -14.46
N HIS A 218 -20.62 -1.74 -14.50
CA HIS A 218 -19.76 -2.86 -14.81
C HIS A 218 -18.54 -2.88 -13.89
N GLY A 219 -18.65 -3.42 -12.67
CA GLY A 219 -17.52 -3.65 -11.75
C GLY A 219 -17.66 -2.96 -10.38
N THR A 220 -17.03 -3.52 -9.35
CA THR A 220 -17.16 -3.10 -7.95
C THR A 220 -16.02 -2.19 -7.45
N ASP A 221 -14.95 -2.05 -8.23
CA ASP A 221 -13.65 -1.47 -7.81
C ASP A 221 -12.99 -2.24 -6.65
N PHE A 222 -13.27 -3.55 -6.55
CA PHE A 222 -12.77 -4.41 -5.48
C PHE A 222 -11.73 -5.38 -6.02
N VAL A 223 -10.74 -5.70 -5.20
CA VAL A 223 -9.92 -6.89 -5.40
C VAL A 223 -10.68 -8.09 -4.88
N LEU A 224 -10.94 -9.08 -5.73
CA LEU A 224 -11.68 -10.29 -5.39
C LEU A 224 -10.70 -11.46 -5.27
N LEU A 225 -10.59 -12.01 -4.07
CA LEU A 225 -9.74 -13.16 -3.76
C LEU A 225 -10.61 -14.29 -3.20
N ASN A 226 -10.19 -15.54 -3.43
CA ASN A 226 -10.87 -16.70 -2.90
C ASN A 226 -9.95 -17.62 -2.12
N ALA A 227 -10.57 -18.64 -1.52
CA ALA A 227 -9.90 -19.80 -0.92
C ALA A 227 -8.58 -19.45 -0.24
N ASP A 228 -7.47 -19.96 -0.77
CA ASP A 228 -6.11 -19.82 -0.28
C ASP A 228 -5.26 -18.81 -1.06
N MET A 229 -5.85 -18.01 -1.96
CA MET A 229 -5.13 -16.95 -2.69
C MET A 229 -4.40 -15.96 -1.79
N PRO A 230 -4.93 -15.55 -0.61
CA PRO A 230 -4.18 -14.72 0.34
C PRO A 230 -2.89 -15.33 0.90
N ASP A 231 -2.62 -16.62 0.65
CA ASP A 231 -1.38 -17.26 1.04
C ASP A 231 -0.20 -16.78 0.16
N SER A 232 -0.49 -16.25 -1.05
CA SER A 232 0.48 -15.57 -1.91
C SER A 232 0.35 -14.05 -1.78
N ARG A 233 1.39 -13.42 -1.24
CA ARG A 233 1.58 -11.96 -1.23
C ARG A 233 1.74 -11.42 -2.63
N HIS A 234 2.41 -12.14 -3.54
CA HIS A 234 2.55 -11.72 -4.94
C HIS A 234 1.19 -11.54 -5.59
N LEU A 235 0.28 -12.50 -5.41
CA LEU A 235 -1.07 -12.43 -5.94
C LEU A 235 -1.85 -11.26 -5.33
N VAL A 236 -1.85 -11.12 -4.01
CA VAL A 236 -2.50 -9.99 -3.32
C VAL A 236 -1.99 -8.63 -3.84
N LEU A 237 -0.67 -8.49 -3.99
CA LEU A 237 -0.04 -7.24 -4.43
C LEU A 237 -0.22 -6.97 -5.93
N HIS A 238 -0.34 -8.00 -6.76
CA HIS A 238 -0.64 -7.87 -8.17
C HIS A 238 -2.05 -7.34 -8.40
N GLU A 239 -3.05 -7.92 -7.75
CA GLU A 239 -4.42 -7.40 -7.86
C GLU A 239 -4.55 -5.99 -7.28
N ALA A 240 -3.86 -5.72 -6.17
CA ALA A 240 -3.73 -4.36 -5.65
C ALA A 240 -2.96 -3.43 -6.60
N GLY A 241 -2.05 -3.97 -7.42
CA GLY A 241 -1.29 -3.27 -8.45
C GLY A 241 -2.16 -2.79 -9.60
N HIS A 242 -3.16 -3.58 -10.01
CA HIS A 242 -4.18 -3.13 -10.98
C HIS A 242 -5.01 -1.97 -10.42
N TRP A 243 -5.54 -2.12 -9.19
CA TRP A 243 -6.24 -1.01 -8.53
C TRP A 243 -5.33 0.22 -8.37
N PHE A 244 -4.05 0.02 -8.05
CA PHE A 244 -3.10 1.11 -7.92
C PHE A 244 -2.86 1.82 -9.25
N GLN A 245 -2.71 1.10 -10.36
CA GLN A 245 -2.61 1.68 -11.70
C GLN A 245 -3.85 2.51 -12.06
N TRP A 246 -5.04 2.00 -11.75
CA TRP A 246 -6.30 2.73 -11.92
C TRP A 246 -6.34 4.04 -11.14
N GLN A 247 -5.90 4.02 -9.88
CA GLN A 247 -5.82 5.22 -9.04
C GLN A 247 -4.75 6.19 -9.53
N LEU A 248 -3.61 5.68 -10.03
CA LEU A 248 -2.55 6.50 -10.63
C LEU A 248 -3.08 7.20 -11.88
N HIS A 249 -3.86 6.53 -12.73
CA HIS A 249 -4.45 7.13 -13.92
C HIS A 249 -5.69 8.01 -13.66
N GLY A 250 -6.04 8.24 -12.39
CA GLY A 250 -7.19 9.05 -12.01
C GLY A 250 -8.50 8.43 -12.49
N LYS A 251 -8.70 7.15 -12.14
CA LYS A 251 -9.87 6.35 -12.51
C LYS A 251 -10.06 6.18 -14.00
N TRP A 252 -8.95 5.92 -14.70
CA TRP A 252 -8.99 5.55 -16.10
C TRP A 252 -8.25 4.23 -16.30
N TRP A 253 -8.89 3.34 -17.05
CA TRP A 253 -8.37 2.04 -17.42
C TRP A 253 -8.31 1.95 -18.94
N PRO A 254 -7.22 1.44 -19.53
CA PRO A 254 -7.16 1.26 -20.97
C PRO A 254 -8.15 0.18 -21.44
N GLU A 255 -8.48 0.22 -22.74
CA GLU A 255 -9.17 -0.90 -23.38
C GLU A 255 -8.19 -2.08 -23.52
N VAL A 256 -8.32 -3.05 -22.62
CA VAL A 256 -7.46 -4.22 -22.57
C VAL A 256 -7.97 -5.29 -23.54
N THR A 257 -7.09 -5.79 -24.40
CA THR A 257 -7.43 -6.82 -25.40
C THR A 257 -6.46 -8.00 -25.34
N GLY A 258 -6.89 -9.19 -25.76
CA GLY A 258 -5.96 -10.31 -25.97
C GLY A 258 -5.35 -10.94 -24.71
N CYS A 259 -5.91 -10.73 -23.51
CA CYS A 259 -5.41 -11.33 -22.27
C CYS A 259 -5.75 -12.80 -22.04
N ASN A 260 -6.50 -13.44 -22.94
CA ASN A 260 -6.90 -14.83 -22.79
C ASN A 260 -6.50 -15.64 -24.03
N PRO A 261 -5.70 -16.71 -23.89
CA PRO A 261 -5.12 -17.25 -22.64
C PRO A 261 -4.04 -16.32 -22.03
N HIS A 262 -3.94 -16.33 -20.70
CA HIS A 262 -3.00 -15.51 -19.94
C HIS A 262 -1.73 -16.32 -19.64
N TYR A 263 -0.57 -15.80 -20.05
CA TYR A 263 0.74 -16.41 -19.85
C TYR A 263 1.79 -15.32 -19.65
N PHE A 264 2.77 -15.58 -18.78
CA PHE A 264 3.86 -14.64 -18.51
C PHE A 264 4.80 -14.45 -19.71
N GLU A 265 5.14 -15.54 -20.39
CA GLU A 265 6.20 -15.58 -21.41
C GLU A 265 5.72 -15.56 -22.86
N ARG A 266 4.40 -15.51 -23.09
CA ARG A 266 3.79 -15.54 -24.41
C ARG A 266 3.24 -14.18 -24.82
N GLU A 267 3.21 -13.97 -26.12
CA GLU A 267 2.55 -12.82 -26.71
C GLU A 267 1.05 -12.83 -26.40
N SER A 268 0.58 -11.68 -25.91
CA SER A 268 -0.83 -11.35 -25.65
C SER A 268 -1.24 -10.17 -26.53
N SER A 269 -1.29 -8.97 -25.97
CA SER A 269 -1.35 -7.70 -26.70
C SER A 269 -0.53 -6.64 -25.94
N PRO A 270 -0.15 -5.53 -26.57
CA PRO A 270 0.53 -4.43 -25.88
C PRO A 270 -0.29 -3.83 -24.73
N THR A 271 -1.63 -3.80 -24.83
CA THR A 271 -2.47 -3.25 -23.73
C THR A 271 -2.57 -4.23 -22.57
N CYS A 272 -2.68 -5.53 -22.87
CA CYS A 272 -2.66 -6.57 -21.83
C CYS A 272 -1.32 -6.65 -21.11
N ALA A 273 -0.24 -6.76 -21.87
CA ALA A 273 1.10 -6.87 -21.32
C ALA A 273 1.51 -5.64 -20.49
N TRP A 274 0.97 -4.46 -20.81
CA TRP A 274 1.16 -3.27 -20.00
C TRP A 274 0.46 -3.34 -18.64
N THR A 275 -0.84 -3.67 -18.60
CA THR A 275 -1.58 -3.71 -17.34
C THR A 275 -1.10 -4.86 -16.46
N GLU A 276 -0.95 -6.06 -17.02
CA GLU A 276 -0.46 -7.25 -16.32
C GLU A 276 1.01 -7.09 -15.91
N GLY A 277 1.86 -6.60 -16.81
CA GLY A 277 3.29 -6.41 -16.54
C GLY A 277 3.55 -5.31 -15.50
N PHE A 278 2.71 -4.27 -15.45
CA PHE A 278 2.77 -3.28 -14.38
C PHE A 278 2.40 -3.88 -13.02
N ALA A 279 1.30 -4.63 -12.94
CA ALA A 279 0.87 -5.30 -11.72
C ALA A 279 1.91 -6.33 -11.21
N ASP A 280 2.49 -7.11 -12.11
CA ASP A 280 3.61 -8.02 -11.82
C ASP A 280 4.82 -7.28 -11.25
N ALA A 281 5.20 -6.16 -11.88
CA ALA A 281 6.32 -5.35 -11.43
C ALA A 281 6.03 -4.68 -10.08
N VAL A 282 4.80 -4.24 -9.82
CA VAL A 282 4.38 -3.74 -8.50
C VAL A 282 4.59 -4.80 -7.42
N ALA A 283 4.10 -6.02 -7.62
CA ALA A 283 4.26 -7.10 -6.66
C ALA A 283 5.74 -7.43 -6.41
N ALA A 284 6.51 -7.66 -7.47
CA ALA A 284 7.93 -8.00 -7.39
C ALA A 284 8.78 -6.85 -6.79
N HIS A 285 8.57 -5.61 -7.22
CA HIS A 285 9.28 -4.43 -6.70
C HIS A 285 9.00 -4.19 -5.21
N THR A 286 7.75 -4.41 -4.77
CA THR A 286 7.37 -4.21 -3.38
C THR A 286 7.93 -5.28 -2.46
N LEU A 287 8.02 -6.53 -2.93
CA LEU A 287 8.64 -7.65 -2.21
C LEU A 287 10.17 -7.71 -2.37
N GLY A 288 10.73 -6.98 -3.33
CA GLY A 288 12.18 -6.90 -3.57
C GLY A 288 12.74 -8.14 -4.26
N ASP A 289 11.97 -8.74 -5.17
CA ASP A 289 12.39 -9.91 -5.96
C ASP A 289 12.06 -9.77 -7.45
N TYR A 290 12.23 -10.86 -8.22
CA TYR A 290 12.04 -10.94 -9.67
C TYR A 290 11.19 -12.16 -10.05
N ARG A 291 10.19 -12.50 -9.23
CA ARG A 291 9.36 -13.68 -9.47
C ARG A 291 7.88 -13.41 -9.24
N TRP A 292 7.07 -14.32 -9.74
CA TRP A 292 5.71 -14.55 -9.32
C TRP A 292 5.64 -15.75 -8.38
N VAL A 293 4.77 -15.72 -7.38
CA VAL A 293 4.44 -16.86 -6.53
C VAL A 293 2.94 -17.12 -6.65
N TYR A 294 2.57 -18.33 -7.05
CA TYR A 294 1.19 -18.78 -7.09
C TYR A 294 0.70 -19.11 -5.68
N GLU A 295 -0.61 -19.11 -5.47
CA GLU A 295 -1.24 -19.46 -4.21
C GLU A 295 -0.86 -20.87 -3.72
N ASN A 296 -0.53 -21.79 -4.63
CA ASN A 296 -0.07 -23.13 -4.30
C ASN A 296 1.41 -23.20 -3.86
N GLY A 297 2.14 -22.07 -3.88
CA GLY A 297 3.56 -21.97 -3.53
C GLY A 297 4.55 -22.31 -4.66
N ASP A 298 4.07 -22.69 -5.85
CA ASP A 298 4.92 -22.71 -7.05
C ASP A 298 5.31 -21.28 -7.43
N SER A 299 6.40 -21.11 -8.17
CA SER A 299 6.87 -19.80 -8.59
C SER A 299 7.30 -19.77 -10.05
N PHE A 300 7.12 -18.61 -10.68
CA PHE A 300 7.64 -18.32 -12.01
C PHE A 300 8.72 -17.23 -11.90
N ASP A 301 9.94 -17.52 -12.38
CA ASP A 301 11.03 -16.55 -12.39
C ASP A 301 10.88 -15.62 -13.60
N PHE A 302 10.77 -14.32 -13.34
CA PHE A 302 10.67 -13.33 -14.41
C PHE A 302 12.01 -13.06 -15.07
N THR A 303 13.16 -13.41 -14.47
CA THR A 303 14.49 -13.12 -15.02
C THR A 303 14.61 -13.59 -16.46
N ASN A 304 14.80 -12.65 -17.39
CA ASN A 304 14.87 -12.92 -18.81
C ASN A 304 15.80 -11.95 -19.56
N ASP A 305 16.20 -12.36 -20.76
CA ASP A 305 16.95 -11.58 -21.74
C ASP A 305 16.66 -12.06 -23.17
N GLU A 306 17.35 -11.50 -24.16
CA GLU A 306 17.19 -11.85 -25.58
C GLU A 306 17.47 -13.32 -25.92
N THR A 307 18.11 -14.07 -25.02
CA THR A 307 18.50 -15.47 -25.19
C THR A 307 17.61 -16.46 -24.44
N THR A 308 16.68 -15.98 -23.61
CA THR A 308 15.78 -16.84 -22.84
C THR A 308 14.92 -17.70 -23.77
N GLU A 309 15.17 -19.01 -23.76
CA GLU A 309 14.48 -19.97 -24.63
C GLU A 309 12.99 -20.09 -24.28
N GLY A 310 12.15 -20.20 -25.31
CA GLY A 310 10.71 -20.43 -25.15
C GLY A 310 9.87 -19.19 -24.91
N TRP A 311 10.49 -18.03 -24.69
CA TRP A 311 9.82 -16.74 -24.51
C TRP A 311 9.61 -16.04 -25.84
N ASP A 312 8.42 -15.45 -26.00
CA ASP A 312 8.14 -14.55 -27.12
C ASP A 312 8.87 -13.21 -26.92
N LYS A 313 8.77 -12.31 -27.92
CA LYS A 313 9.52 -11.05 -27.97
C LYS A 313 8.60 -9.84 -27.99
N GLY A 314 9.13 -8.70 -27.57
CA GLY A 314 8.45 -7.41 -27.64
C GLY A 314 7.62 -7.09 -26.40
N ASP A 315 6.97 -5.94 -26.45
CA ASP A 315 6.17 -5.38 -25.36
C ASP A 315 4.74 -5.92 -25.31
N SER A 316 4.39 -6.88 -26.17
CA SER A 316 3.17 -7.69 -26.07
C SER A 316 3.32 -8.89 -25.12
N VAL A 317 4.47 -9.05 -24.47
CA VAL A 317 4.77 -10.13 -23.50
C VAL A 317 4.88 -9.53 -22.10
N GLN A 318 3.95 -9.85 -21.19
CA GLN A 318 3.86 -9.17 -19.89
C GLN A 318 5.13 -9.28 -19.06
N ALA A 319 5.81 -10.43 -19.06
CA ALA A 319 7.02 -10.59 -18.26
C ALA A 319 8.23 -9.83 -18.84
N ARG A 320 8.21 -9.48 -20.14
CA ARG A 320 9.22 -8.56 -20.73
C ARG A 320 8.97 -7.12 -20.25
N VAL A 321 7.70 -6.73 -20.17
CA VAL A 321 7.31 -5.42 -19.61
C VAL A 321 7.66 -5.35 -18.13
N SER A 322 7.26 -6.34 -17.32
CA SER A 322 7.47 -6.33 -15.87
C SER A 322 8.96 -6.30 -15.51
N THR A 323 9.79 -7.14 -16.13
CA THR A 323 11.24 -7.11 -15.90
C THR A 323 11.92 -5.85 -16.40
N SER A 324 11.45 -5.27 -17.51
CA SER A 324 11.96 -3.97 -17.95
C SER A 324 11.70 -2.90 -16.90
N LEU A 325 10.50 -2.87 -16.31
CA LEU A 325 10.18 -1.95 -15.22
C LEU A 325 11.06 -2.20 -13.99
N LEU A 326 11.23 -3.46 -13.57
CA LEU A 326 12.09 -3.82 -12.44
C LEU A 326 13.54 -3.38 -12.65
N ASP A 327 14.12 -3.62 -13.84
CA ASP A 327 15.49 -3.21 -14.18
C ASP A 327 15.61 -1.67 -14.32
N LEU A 328 14.55 -0.98 -14.76
CA LEU A 328 14.51 0.49 -14.78
C LEU A 328 14.54 1.07 -13.36
N TRP A 329 13.77 0.50 -12.44
CA TRP A 329 13.61 0.93 -11.04
C TRP A 329 14.68 0.40 -10.07
N ALA A 330 15.55 -0.50 -10.53
CA ALA A 330 16.61 -1.10 -9.71
C ALA A 330 17.58 -0.06 -9.14
N GLU A 331 18.28 -0.38 -8.03
CA GLU A 331 19.25 0.52 -7.38
C GLU A 331 20.34 1.02 -8.33
N ASP A 332 20.76 0.17 -9.27
CA ASP A 332 21.70 0.48 -10.35
C ASP A 332 21.01 0.81 -11.68
N GLY A 333 19.69 0.88 -11.67
CA GLY A 333 18.84 1.28 -12.78
C GLY A 333 18.89 2.79 -13.05
N PRO A 334 18.50 3.21 -14.26
CA PRO A 334 18.54 4.61 -14.67
C PRO A 334 17.51 5.50 -13.95
N ASP A 335 16.55 4.93 -13.21
CA ASP A 335 15.51 5.68 -12.49
C ASP A 335 15.95 6.02 -11.05
N GLY A 336 17.12 5.55 -10.62
CA GLY A 336 17.74 5.98 -9.35
C GLY A 336 17.43 5.11 -8.14
N GLY A 337 16.95 3.88 -8.34
CA GLY A 337 16.67 2.94 -7.25
C GLY A 337 15.29 3.03 -6.63
N ASP A 338 14.41 3.82 -7.23
CA ASP A 338 13.00 3.89 -6.88
C ASP A 338 12.14 4.01 -8.15
N TRP A 339 10.82 4.05 -7.94
CA TRP A 339 9.83 4.25 -8.99
C TRP A 339 9.01 5.53 -8.81
N ASP A 340 9.43 6.45 -7.92
CA ASP A 340 8.63 7.61 -7.52
C ASP A 340 8.34 8.53 -8.72
N ALA A 341 9.34 8.72 -9.59
CA ALA A 341 9.15 9.46 -10.84
C ALA A 341 8.22 8.75 -11.84
N THR A 342 8.17 7.41 -11.82
CA THR A 342 7.18 6.64 -12.60
C THR A 342 5.77 6.84 -12.06
N LEU A 343 5.59 6.77 -10.74
CA LEU A 343 4.29 7.04 -10.09
C LEU A 343 3.85 8.49 -10.31
N GLN A 344 4.80 9.43 -10.28
CA GLN A 344 4.57 10.82 -10.65
C GLN A 344 4.06 10.93 -12.09
N LEU A 345 4.75 10.31 -13.05
CA LEU A 345 4.34 10.32 -14.44
C LEU A 345 2.93 9.77 -14.63
N MET A 346 2.61 8.62 -14.03
CA MET A 346 1.31 7.97 -14.22
C MET A 346 0.15 8.77 -13.64
N THR A 347 0.40 9.63 -12.65
CA THR A 347 -0.57 10.60 -12.12
C THR A 347 -0.66 11.91 -12.91
N GLU A 348 0.14 12.08 -13.95
CA GLU A 348 0.01 13.22 -14.87
C GLU A 348 -0.45 12.76 -16.25
N GLN A 349 -0.13 11.51 -16.63
CA GLN A 349 -0.34 10.97 -17.96
C GLN A 349 -0.82 9.53 -17.89
N ARG A 350 -1.82 9.27 -18.72
CA ARG A 350 -2.41 7.95 -18.92
C ARG A 350 -1.70 7.28 -20.08
N SER A 351 -1.35 6.01 -19.92
CA SER A 351 -0.83 5.18 -21.02
C SER A 351 -1.64 3.90 -21.15
N SER A 352 -1.93 3.54 -22.40
CA SER A 352 -2.60 2.29 -22.75
C SER A 352 -1.62 1.15 -22.96
N THR A 353 -0.37 1.47 -23.27
CA THR A 353 0.69 0.50 -23.57
C THR A 353 2.01 0.89 -22.88
N PHE A 354 2.95 -0.05 -22.82
CA PHE A 354 4.31 0.24 -22.38
C PHE A 354 5.04 1.19 -23.35
N GLU A 355 4.75 1.12 -24.65
CA GLU A 355 5.29 2.04 -25.66
C GLU A 355 4.92 3.50 -25.37
N GLU A 356 3.64 3.78 -25.09
CA GLU A 356 3.17 5.12 -24.75
C GLU A 356 3.82 5.62 -23.45
N TYR A 357 3.88 4.77 -22.42
CA TYR A 357 4.60 5.08 -21.18
C TYR A 357 6.06 5.43 -21.46
N PHE A 358 6.76 4.59 -22.23
CA PHE A 358 8.20 4.70 -22.40
C PHE A 358 8.61 5.82 -23.37
N THR A 359 7.94 5.94 -24.51
CA THR A 359 8.37 6.84 -25.60
C THR A 359 7.73 8.22 -25.52
N GLU A 360 6.52 8.34 -24.96
CA GLU A 360 5.78 9.60 -24.85
C GLU A 360 5.78 10.12 -23.42
N GLY A 361 5.50 9.24 -22.45
CA GLY A 361 5.38 9.58 -21.03
C GLY A 361 6.71 9.95 -20.39
N ARG A 362 7.68 9.01 -20.34
CA ARG A 362 8.97 9.20 -19.67
C ARG A 362 9.69 10.52 -20.03
N PRO A 363 9.74 10.98 -21.31
CA PRO A 363 10.37 12.26 -21.66
C PRO A 363 9.75 13.52 -21.04
N THR A 364 8.53 13.44 -20.52
CA THR A 364 7.86 14.57 -19.87
C THR A 364 8.28 14.78 -18.42
N VAL A 365 8.88 13.76 -17.82
CA VAL A 365 9.49 13.80 -16.49
C VAL A 365 11.00 13.54 -16.63
N PRO A 366 11.83 13.71 -15.58
CA PRO A 366 13.26 13.41 -15.63
C PRO A 366 13.64 11.92 -15.77
N LEU A 367 12.83 11.11 -16.46
CA LEU A 367 13.10 9.70 -16.72
C LEU A 367 13.75 9.53 -18.10
N PRO A 368 14.90 8.85 -18.20
CA PRO A 368 15.57 8.65 -19.48
C PRO A 368 14.86 7.62 -20.36
N VAL A 369 14.95 7.82 -21.67
CA VAL A 369 14.49 6.87 -22.72
C VAL A 369 15.64 6.35 -23.58
N ASP A 370 16.81 6.98 -23.48
CA ASP A 370 18.03 6.64 -24.20
C ASP A 370 19.06 5.98 -23.25
N GLY A 371 20.21 5.59 -23.80
CA GLY A 371 21.33 5.11 -22.99
C GLY A 371 21.00 3.79 -22.30
N ASP A 372 21.15 3.75 -20.97
CA ASP A 372 20.94 2.53 -20.20
C ASP A 372 19.46 2.12 -20.15
N ALA A 373 18.52 3.09 -20.14
CA ALA A 373 17.09 2.78 -20.25
C ALA A 373 16.75 2.05 -21.55
N LYS A 374 17.29 2.52 -22.69
CA LYS A 374 17.11 1.83 -23.98
C LYS A 374 17.77 0.44 -24.00
N LYS A 375 18.95 0.31 -23.40
CA LYS A 375 19.62 -1.00 -23.30
C LYS A 375 18.82 -2.00 -22.47
N ILE A 376 18.18 -1.57 -21.40
CA ILE A 376 17.33 -2.41 -20.55
C ILE A 376 16.16 -2.96 -21.36
N ILE A 377 15.36 -2.11 -21.99
CA ILE A 377 14.21 -2.60 -22.77
C ILE A 377 14.65 -3.48 -23.94
N ASN A 378 15.76 -3.15 -24.62
CA ASN A 378 16.32 -3.95 -25.70
C ASN A 378 16.82 -5.33 -25.22
N LYS A 379 17.42 -5.41 -24.02
CA LYS A 379 17.82 -6.67 -23.39
C LYS A 379 16.61 -7.59 -23.18
N HIS A 380 15.44 -7.02 -22.88
CA HIS A 380 14.16 -7.73 -22.77
C HIS A 380 13.41 -7.81 -24.10
N THR A 381 14.08 -7.59 -25.24
CA THR A 381 13.54 -7.71 -26.61
C THR A 381 12.45 -6.71 -26.99
N ILE A 382 12.30 -5.62 -26.24
CA ILE A 382 11.43 -4.48 -26.57
C ILE A 382 12.26 -3.45 -27.34
N ASP A 383 11.81 -3.04 -28.53
CA ASP A 383 12.53 -2.12 -29.42
C ASP A 383 11.60 -1.03 -29.96
N TYR A 384 11.92 0.24 -29.66
CA TYR A 384 11.18 1.45 -30.04
C TYR A 384 12.06 2.43 -30.84
#